data_AF-A0A1Y3MNP0-F1
#
_entry.id   AF-A0A1Y3MNP0-F1
#
_cell.length_a   1.000
_cell.length_b   1.000
_cell.length_c   1.000
_cell.angle_alpha   90.00
_cell.angle_beta   90.00
_cell.angle_gamma   90.00
#
_symmetry.space_group_name_H-M   'P 1'
#
loop_
_entity.id
_entity.type
_entity.pdbx_description
1 polymer ?
#
loop_
_entity_poly.entity_id
_entity_poly.type
_entity_poly.pdbx_seq_one_letter_code
_entity_poly.pdbx_strand_id
1 'polypeptide(L)'
;PFLRTREFLWQEGHTAFATKKEADEEVLAILELYRRVYEELLAVPVILGKKSEKEKFAGGDYTTTCEGFIPAVGRGIQGATSHHLGQNFAKMFGIECENENKEKQLVYQNSWGITTRTIGVMIMVHGDNKGLVLPPRVASKQVIIIPCGINAKTTDEDRQKVYAKVEELVKTLKDGGIRAESDCRDVYTSGWKYNHWEMK
;
A
#
# COMPACT_ATOMS: atom_id res chain seq x y z
N PRO A 1 -13.92 4.43 6.72
CA PRO A 1 -12.86 5.20 6.02
C PRO A 1 -12.00 4.25 5.15
N PHE A 2 -11.32 4.76 4.12
CA PHE A 2 -10.46 4.04 3.16
C PHE A 2 -11.12 2.95 2.30
N LEU A 3 -11.84 1.99 2.88
CA LEU A 3 -12.37 0.82 2.16
C LEU A 3 -13.39 1.20 1.08
N ARG A 4 -14.28 2.15 1.38
CA ARG A 4 -15.26 2.70 0.45
C ARG A 4 -15.58 4.13 0.84
N THR A 5 -15.20 5.07 -0.01
CA THR A 5 -15.37 6.51 0.20
C THR A 5 -15.86 7.16 -1.09
N ARG A 6 -16.46 8.36 -0.98
CA ARG A 6 -16.90 9.13 -2.16
C ARG A 6 -15.72 9.73 -2.92
N GLU A 7 -14.69 10.15 -2.19
CA GLU A 7 -13.42 10.63 -2.71
C GLU A 7 -12.31 9.70 -2.21
N PHE A 8 -11.37 9.36 -3.09
CA PHE A 8 -10.21 8.54 -2.77
C PHE A 8 -9.07 8.90 -3.71
N LEU A 9 -7.84 8.68 -3.23
CA LEU A 9 -6.66 8.75 -4.08
C LEU A 9 -6.42 7.38 -4.70
N TRP A 10 -5.99 7.40 -5.96
CA TRP A 10 -5.65 6.20 -6.70
C TRP A 10 -4.60 6.51 -7.75
N GLN A 11 -4.03 5.45 -8.31
CA GLN A 11 -3.39 5.52 -9.61
C GLN A 11 -4.22 4.73 -10.60
N GLU A 12 -4.22 5.19 -11.83
CA GLU A 12 -4.69 4.44 -12.98
C GLU A 12 -3.63 4.44 -14.09
N GLY A 13 -3.47 3.29 -14.75
CA GLY A 13 -2.67 3.15 -15.95
C GLY A 13 -3.54 2.72 -17.12
N HIS A 14 -3.24 3.26 -18.30
CA HIS A 14 -3.90 2.94 -19.57
C HIS A 14 -2.83 2.78 -20.64
N THR A 15 -2.88 1.66 -21.35
CA THR A 15 -1.86 1.29 -22.35
C THR A 15 -2.52 0.77 -23.60
N ALA A 16 -1.79 0.84 -24.72
CA ALA A 16 -2.23 0.38 -26.02
C ALA A 16 -1.08 -0.33 -26.72
N PHE A 17 -1.35 -1.51 -27.24
CA PHE A 17 -0.37 -2.42 -27.84
C PHE A 17 -0.79 -2.80 -29.26
N ALA A 18 0.21 -3.08 -30.09
CA ALA A 18 -0.02 -3.61 -31.43
C ALA A 18 -0.53 -5.05 -31.38
N THR A 19 -0.06 -5.87 -30.42
CA THR A 19 -0.44 -7.28 -30.31
C THR A 19 -1.16 -7.60 -29.00
N LYS A 20 -2.07 -8.59 -29.05
CA LYS A 20 -2.72 -9.12 -27.85
C LYS A 20 -1.73 -9.70 -26.85
N LYS A 21 -0.65 -10.32 -27.34
CA LYS A 21 0.35 -10.97 -26.48
C LYS A 21 1.02 -9.97 -25.54
N GLU A 22 1.46 -8.83 -26.06
CA GLU A 22 2.06 -7.77 -25.23
C GLU A 22 1.07 -7.21 -24.21
N ALA A 23 -0.19 -7.03 -24.62
CA ALA A 23 -1.25 -6.61 -23.71
C ALA A 23 -1.50 -7.63 -22.58
N ASP A 24 -1.58 -8.92 -22.91
CA ASP A 24 -1.76 -10.00 -21.93
C ASP A 24 -0.58 -10.06 -20.94
N GLU A 25 0.66 -9.91 -21.42
CA GLU A 25 1.89 -9.90 -20.61
C GLU A 25 1.88 -8.76 -19.60
N GLU A 26 1.52 -7.54 -20.03
CA GLU A 26 1.45 -6.39 -19.11
C GLU A 26 0.36 -6.57 -18.06
N VAL A 27 -0.81 -7.11 -18.41
CA VAL A 27 -1.91 -7.30 -17.44
C VAL A 27 -1.43 -8.10 -16.24
N LEU A 28 -0.69 -9.19 -16.48
CA LEU A 28 -0.16 -10.05 -15.44
C LEU A 28 1.04 -9.41 -14.72
N ALA A 29 1.90 -8.69 -15.44
CA ALA A 29 3.02 -7.97 -14.82
C ALA A 29 2.52 -6.90 -13.83
N ILE A 30 1.49 -6.14 -14.18
CA ILE A 30 0.88 -5.14 -13.29
C ILE A 30 0.18 -5.81 -12.11
N LEU A 31 -0.53 -6.92 -12.33
CA LEU A 31 -1.16 -7.67 -11.26
C LEU A 31 -0.13 -8.16 -10.23
N GLU A 32 1.02 -8.63 -10.72
CA GLU A 32 2.14 -9.03 -9.89
C GLU A 32 2.72 -7.86 -9.09
N LEU A 33 2.85 -6.66 -9.67
CA LEU A 33 3.24 -5.47 -8.92
C LEU A 33 2.23 -5.15 -7.80
N TYR A 34 0.92 -5.32 -8.04
CA TYR A 34 -0.09 -5.15 -7.00
C TYR A 34 0.02 -6.21 -5.91
N ARG A 35 0.30 -7.48 -6.25
CA ARG A 35 0.61 -8.52 -5.25
C ARG A 35 1.77 -8.06 -4.37
N ARG A 36 2.85 -7.56 -4.97
CA ARG A 36 4.04 -7.10 -4.25
C ARG A 36 3.74 -5.89 -3.35
N VAL A 37 2.88 -4.96 -3.77
CA VAL A 37 2.42 -3.87 -2.87
C VAL A 37 1.77 -4.46 -1.62
N TYR A 38 0.83 -5.39 -1.77
CA TYR A 38 0.17 -6.01 -0.61
C TYR A 38 1.12 -6.86 0.23
N GLU A 39 1.85 -7.79 -0.37
CA GLU A 39 2.64 -8.78 0.37
C GLU A 39 3.98 -8.23 0.83
N GLU A 40 4.69 -7.48 -0.02
CA GLU A 40 6.03 -6.98 0.31
C GLU A 40 5.98 -5.70 1.12
N LEU A 41 5.08 -4.75 0.83
CA LEU A 41 5.05 -3.48 1.56
C LEU A 41 4.10 -3.54 2.77
N LEU A 42 2.90 -4.10 2.55
CA LEU A 42 1.83 -4.10 3.55
C LEU A 42 1.76 -5.39 4.37
N ALA A 43 2.56 -6.41 4.06
CA ALA A 43 2.51 -7.73 4.69
C ALA A 43 1.10 -8.36 4.70
N VAL A 44 0.27 -8.06 3.70
CA VAL A 44 -1.09 -8.60 3.54
C VAL A 44 -1.05 -9.70 2.47
N PRO A 45 -1.41 -10.95 2.79
CA PRO A 45 -1.50 -12.01 1.80
C PRO A 45 -2.68 -11.76 0.85
N VAL A 46 -2.49 -12.03 -0.44
CA VAL A 46 -3.55 -11.90 -1.44
C VAL A 46 -3.62 -13.13 -2.35
N ILE A 47 -4.79 -13.38 -2.90
CA ILE A 47 -5.03 -14.44 -3.88
C ILE A 47 -5.16 -13.78 -5.25
N LEU A 48 -4.27 -14.16 -6.17
CA LEU A 48 -4.38 -13.77 -7.57
C LEU A 48 -5.46 -14.58 -8.27
N GLY A 49 -6.26 -13.93 -9.10
CA GLY A 49 -7.32 -14.62 -9.83
C GLY A 49 -7.87 -13.85 -11.02
N LYS A 50 -8.78 -14.50 -11.74
CA LYS A 50 -9.58 -13.93 -12.83
C LYS A 50 -11.02 -13.80 -12.36
N LYS A 51 -11.64 -12.64 -12.58
CA LYS A 51 -13.06 -12.44 -12.29
C LYS A 51 -13.92 -13.30 -13.22
N SER A 52 -15.09 -13.71 -12.73
CA SER A 52 -16.10 -14.36 -13.55
C SER A 52 -16.69 -13.38 -14.58
N GLU A 53 -17.41 -13.90 -15.57
CA GLU A 53 -18.09 -13.05 -16.57
C GLU A 53 -19.04 -12.02 -15.94
N LYS A 54 -19.67 -12.36 -14.81
CA LYS A 54 -20.58 -11.46 -14.09
C LYS A 54 -19.83 -10.32 -13.36
N GLU A 55 -18.61 -10.57 -12.91
CA GLU A 55 -17.86 -9.66 -12.03
C GLU A 55 -16.70 -8.94 -12.74
N LYS A 56 -16.45 -9.23 -14.02
CA LYS A 56 -15.43 -8.53 -14.81
C LYS A 56 -15.87 -7.10 -15.13
N PHE A 57 -14.91 -6.25 -15.49
CA PHE A 57 -15.22 -4.93 -16.02
C PHE A 57 -16.02 -5.05 -17.33
N ALA A 58 -17.21 -4.45 -17.38
CA ALA A 58 -18.17 -4.67 -18.47
C ALA A 58 -17.65 -4.30 -19.87
N GLY A 59 -16.76 -3.32 -19.96
CA GLY A 59 -16.15 -2.92 -21.24
C GLY A 59 -14.93 -3.77 -21.64
N GLY A 60 -14.44 -4.64 -20.76
CA GLY A 60 -13.23 -5.41 -20.98
C GLY A 60 -13.46 -6.83 -21.49
N ASP A 61 -12.41 -7.39 -22.08
CA ASP A 61 -12.37 -8.81 -22.47
C ASP A 61 -12.30 -9.69 -21.22
N TYR A 62 -11.33 -9.40 -20.32
CA TYR A 62 -11.27 -10.03 -19.02
C TYR A 62 -10.68 -9.12 -17.93
N THR A 63 -10.86 -9.53 -16.67
CA THR A 63 -10.34 -8.82 -15.50
C THR A 63 -9.59 -9.78 -14.58
N THR A 64 -8.38 -9.39 -14.22
CA THR A 64 -7.58 -10.04 -13.17
C THR A 64 -7.62 -9.21 -11.89
N THR A 65 -7.44 -9.86 -10.74
CA THR A 65 -7.67 -9.26 -9.42
C THR A 65 -6.72 -9.82 -8.37
N CYS A 66 -6.41 -8.99 -7.36
CA CYS A 66 -5.84 -9.44 -6.09
C CYS A 66 -6.95 -9.42 -5.03
N GLU A 67 -7.30 -10.58 -4.48
CA GLU A 67 -8.32 -10.70 -3.43
C GLU A 67 -7.65 -10.85 -2.05
N GLY A 68 -8.02 -9.98 -1.12
CA GLY A 68 -7.68 -10.11 0.30
C GLY A 68 -8.84 -10.69 1.10
N PHE A 69 -8.57 -11.05 2.36
CA PHE A 69 -9.57 -11.51 3.31
C PHE A 69 -9.46 -10.75 4.63
N ILE A 70 -10.60 -10.36 5.20
CA ILE A 70 -10.68 -9.67 6.49
C ILE A 70 -11.26 -10.64 7.53
N PRO A 71 -10.42 -11.26 8.38
CA PRO A 71 -10.86 -12.30 9.32
C PRO A 71 -11.90 -11.81 10.33
N ALA A 72 -11.72 -10.59 10.86
CA ALA A 72 -12.58 -10.03 11.90
C ALA A 72 -14.08 -9.95 11.52
N VAL A 73 -14.38 -9.88 10.22
CA VAL A 73 -15.77 -9.81 9.72
C VAL A 73 -16.11 -10.95 8.76
N GLY A 74 -15.17 -11.86 8.48
CA GLY A 74 -15.37 -13.01 7.59
C GLY A 74 -15.68 -12.64 6.13
N ARG A 75 -15.08 -11.56 5.60
CA ARG A 75 -15.39 -11.06 4.24
C ARG A 75 -14.16 -10.97 3.35
N GLY A 76 -14.33 -11.37 2.10
CA GLY A 76 -13.37 -11.09 1.03
C GLY A 76 -13.41 -9.61 0.61
N ILE A 77 -12.29 -9.12 0.08
CA ILE A 77 -12.16 -7.75 -0.41
C ILE A 77 -11.22 -7.69 -1.62
N GLN A 78 -11.72 -7.15 -2.73
CA GLN A 78 -10.89 -6.83 -3.89
C GLN A 78 -9.91 -5.71 -3.54
N GLY A 79 -8.61 -6.00 -3.69
CA GLY A 79 -7.51 -5.11 -3.37
C GLY A 79 -7.02 -4.24 -4.52
N ALA A 80 -6.98 -4.79 -5.74
CA ALA A 80 -6.58 -4.08 -6.97
C ALA A 80 -7.06 -4.87 -8.20
N THR A 81 -7.12 -4.24 -9.37
CA THR A 81 -7.47 -4.90 -10.64
C THR A 81 -6.60 -4.50 -11.80
N SER A 82 -6.41 -5.46 -12.71
CA SER A 82 -5.76 -5.28 -14.00
C SER A 82 -6.62 -5.91 -15.10
N HIS A 83 -7.05 -5.08 -16.05
CA HIS A 83 -8.04 -5.39 -17.07
C HIS A 83 -7.37 -5.51 -18.44
N HIS A 84 -7.65 -6.60 -19.15
CA HIS A 84 -7.45 -6.65 -20.59
C HIS A 84 -8.72 -6.15 -21.25
N LEU A 85 -8.64 -5.01 -21.94
CA LEU A 85 -9.80 -4.37 -22.56
C LEU A 85 -10.07 -4.91 -23.97
N GLY A 86 -9.14 -5.71 -24.50
CA GLY A 86 -9.18 -6.17 -25.88
C GLY A 86 -9.16 -4.98 -26.83
N GLN A 87 -9.99 -5.06 -27.87
CA GLN A 87 -10.15 -4.00 -28.87
C GLN A 87 -11.48 -3.24 -28.70
N ASN A 88 -12.22 -3.45 -27.60
CA ASN A 88 -13.57 -2.90 -27.42
C ASN A 88 -13.54 -1.36 -27.44
N PHE A 89 -12.66 -0.76 -26.63
CA PHE A 89 -12.51 0.69 -26.57
C PHE A 89 -11.84 1.26 -27.82
N ALA A 90 -10.87 0.56 -28.39
CA ALA A 90 -10.25 0.95 -29.67
C ALA A 90 -11.29 1.08 -30.78
N LYS A 91 -12.27 0.17 -30.86
CA LYS A 91 -13.39 0.26 -31.81
C LYS A 91 -14.29 1.47 -31.53
N MET A 92 -14.60 1.73 -30.26
CA MET A 92 -15.48 2.85 -29.88
C MET A 92 -14.84 4.21 -30.17
N PHE A 93 -13.52 4.33 -30.00
CA PHE A 93 -12.78 5.58 -30.15
C PHE A 93 -12.02 5.69 -31.49
N GLY A 94 -12.04 4.67 -32.34
CA GLY A 94 -11.32 4.65 -33.61
C GLY A 94 -9.79 4.65 -33.45
N ILE A 95 -9.27 3.91 -32.47
CA ILE A 95 -7.83 3.88 -32.18
C ILE A 95 -7.17 2.76 -33.00
N GLU A 96 -6.42 3.16 -34.02
CA GLU A 96 -5.78 2.26 -34.99
C GLU A 96 -4.25 2.53 -35.04
N CYS A 97 -3.49 1.50 -35.40
CA CYS A 97 -2.09 1.62 -35.79
C CYS A 97 -1.85 0.89 -37.13
N GLU A 98 -0.76 1.23 -37.79
CA GLU A 98 -0.32 0.58 -39.03
C GLU A 98 0.71 -0.49 -38.68
N ASN A 99 0.54 -1.71 -39.18
CA ASN A 99 1.50 -2.81 -38.98
C ASN A 99 2.68 -2.71 -39.97
N GLU A 100 3.66 -3.62 -39.86
CA GLU A 100 4.83 -3.66 -40.76
C GLU A 100 4.44 -3.85 -42.25
N ASN A 101 3.25 -4.41 -42.51
CA ASN A 101 2.70 -4.61 -43.85
C ASN A 101 1.87 -3.43 -44.37
N LYS A 102 1.85 -2.30 -43.64
CA LYS A 102 1.04 -1.11 -43.94
C LYS A 102 -0.48 -1.29 -43.84
N GLU A 103 -0.90 -2.32 -43.10
CA GLU A 103 -2.32 -2.57 -42.86
C GLU A 103 -2.76 -1.91 -41.55
N LYS A 104 -3.95 -1.30 -41.58
CA LYS A 104 -4.58 -0.74 -40.39
C LYS A 104 -5.08 -1.86 -39.48
N GLN A 105 -4.73 -1.79 -38.21
CA GLN A 105 -5.23 -2.68 -37.17
C GLN A 105 -5.65 -1.90 -35.93
N LEU A 106 -6.63 -2.43 -35.21
CA LEU A 106 -7.07 -1.87 -33.92
C LEU A 106 -6.08 -2.28 -32.82
N VAL A 107 -5.74 -1.33 -31.95
CA VAL A 107 -4.87 -1.60 -30.81
C VAL A 107 -5.56 -2.46 -29.75
N TYR A 108 -4.78 -3.28 -29.05
CA TYR A 108 -5.20 -3.95 -27.82
C TYR A 108 -4.91 -3.06 -26.63
N GLN A 109 -5.88 -2.87 -25.74
CA GLN A 109 -5.73 -1.95 -24.62
C GLN A 109 -5.82 -2.67 -23.28
N ASN A 110 -5.13 -2.11 -22.28
CA ASN A 110 -5.31 -2.47 -20.89
C ASN A 110 -5.69 -1.24 -20.06
N SER A 111 -6.31 -1.49 -18.92
CA SER A 111 -6.33 -0.52 -17.84
C SER A 111 -6.20 -1.21 -16.49
N TRP A 112 -5.67 -0.50 -15.51
CA TRP A 112 -5.38 -1.07 -14.21
C TRP A 112 -5.37 0.00 -13.14
N GLY A 113 -5.72 -0.36 -11.90
CA GLY A 113 -5.77 0.61 -10.81
C GLY A 113 -5.67 0.01 -9.42
N ILE A 114 -5.14 0.82 -8.51
CA ILE A 114 -5.02 0.54 -7.08
C ILE A 114 -5.26 1.85 -6.30
N THR A 115 -5.89 1.75 -5.13
CA THR A 115 -6.37 2.93 -4.39
C THR A 115 -5.88 2.94 -2.93
N THR A 116 -6.19 4.00 -2.20
CA THR A 116 -5.99 4.08 -0.74
C THR A 116 -6.81 3.07 0.08
N ARG A 117 -7.67 2.25 -0.56
CA ARG A 117 -8.25 1.05 0.07
C ARG A 117 -7.18 0.15 0.68
N THR A 118 -6.00 0.09 0.05
CA THR A 118 -4.80 -0.61 0.55
C THR A 118 -4.52 -0.34 2.03
N ILE A 119 -4.60 0.93 2.46
CA ILE A 119 -4.40 1.34 3.86
C ILE A 119 -5.48 0.73 4.75
N GLY A 120 -6.74 0.79 4.33
CA GLY A 120 -7.86 0.20 5.07
C GLY A 120 -7.72 -1.32 5.21
N VAL A 121 -7.28 -2.02 4.17
CA VAL A 121 -7.03 -3.47 4.22
C VAL A 121 -5.90 -3.78 5.22
N MET A 122 -4.77 -3.08 5.13
CA MET A 122 -3.65 -3.24 6.07
C MET A 122 -4.09 -3.04 7.53
N ILE A 123 -4.86 -1.99 7.82
CA ILE A 123 -5.39 -1.72 9.17
C ILE A 123 -6.26 -2.89 9.65
N MET A 124 -7.16 -3.38 8.80
CA MET A 124 -8.12 -4.43 9.17
C MET A 124 -7.49 -5.82 9.30
N VAL A 125 -6.32 -6.03 8.69
CA VAL A 125 -5.58 -7.31 8.76
C VAL A 125 -4.65 -7.34 9.97
N HIS A 126 -3.93 -6.25 10.23
CA HIS A 126 -2.88 -6.23 11.26
C HIS A 126 -3.29 -5.59 12.58
N GLY A 127 -4.32 -4.75 12.59
CA GLY A 127 -4.79 -4.10 13.81
C GLY A 127 -5.22 -5.12 14.87
N ASP A 128 -4.93 -4.81 16.12
CA ASP A 128 -5.22 -5.67 17.27
C ASP A 128 -6.06 -4.95 18.33
N ASN A 129 -6.23 -5.57 19.49
CA ASN A 129 -7.02 -5.00 20.59
C ASN A 129 -6.38 -3.76 21.23
N LYS A 130 -5.09 -3.51 20.98
CA LYS A 130 -4.37 -2.32 21.46
C LYS A 130 -4.39 -1.19 20.44
N GLY A 131 -4.53 -1.47 19.15
CA GLY A 131 -4.68 -0.44 18.14
C GLY A 131 -4.07 -0.80 16.79
N LEU A 132 -3.43 0.18 16.17
CA LEU A 132 -2.82 0.05 14.86
C LEU A 132 -1.49 -0.69 14.96
N VAL A 133 -1.26 -1.64 14.05
CA VAL A 133 0.03 -2.31 13.86
C VAL A 133 0.51 -2.02 12.44
N LEU A 134 1.53 -1.17 12.31
CA LEU A 134 2.09 -0.78 11.02
C LEU A 134 3.18 -1.75 10.56
N PRO A 135 3.08 -2.31 9.34
CA PRO A 135 4.17 -3.05 8.72
C PRO A 135 5.44 -2.16 8.60
N PRO A 136 6.64 -2.65 9.01
CA PRO A 136 7.83 -1.81 9.11
C PRO A 136 8.30 -1.13 7.82
N ARG A 137 7.89 -1.63 6.63
CA ARG A 137 8.27 -1.04 5.34
C ARG A 137 7.48 0.23 5.01
N VAL A 138 6.28 0.39 5.56
CA VAL A 138 5.41 1.56 5.34
C VAL A 138 5.22 2.43 6.59
N ALA A 139 5.69 1.99 7.75
CA ALA A 139 5.64 2.79 8.98
C ALA A 139 6.44 4.09 8.82
N SER A 140 5.80 5.26 8.97
CA SER A 140 6.49 6.56 8.89
C SER A 140 7.61 6.67 9.94
N LYS A 141 7.39 6.11 11.13
CA LYS A 141 8.37 5.93 12.18
C LYS A 141 8.46 4.43 12.48
N GLN A 142 9.65 3.86 12.33
CA GLN A 142 9.90 2.44 12.66
C GLN A 142 10.26 2.27 14.12
N VAL A 143 10.98 3.23 14.70
CA VAL A 143 11.44 3.18 16.09
C VAL A 143 11.17 4.53 16.76
N ILE A 144 10.53 4.48 17.93
CA ILE A 144 10.41 5.63 18.81
C ILE A 144 11.25 5.40 20.07
N ILE A 145 12.12 6.34 20.39
CA ILE A 145 12.97 6.30 21.57
C ILE A 145 12.36 7.20 22.65
N ILE A 146 12.04 6.62 23.80
CA ILE A 146 11.40 7.33 24.90
C ILE A 146 12.35 7.30 26.11
N PRO A 147 12.80 8.46 26.61
CA PRO A 147 13.58 8.51 27.84
C PRO A 147 12.72 8.09 29.04
N CYS A 148 13.33 7.31 29.93
CA CYS A 148 12.66 6.68 31.08
C CYS A 148 13.40 7.03 32.37
N GLY A 149 12.69 6.95 33.50
CA GLY A 149 13.29 7.15 34.82
C GLY A 149 13.58 8.62 35.19
N ILE A 150 13.24 9.58 34.34
CA ILE A 150 13.34 11.01 34.64
C ILE A 150 12.19 11.39 35.59
N ASN A 151 12.54 11.84 36.78
CA ASN A 151 11.60 12.25 37.82
C ASN A 151 12.06 13.54 38.51
N ALA A 152 11.28 14.02 39.49
CA ALA A 152 11.59 15.26 40.22
C ALA A 152 12.93 15.25 40.97
N LYS A 153 13.52 14.07 41.23
CA LYS A 153 14.83 13.92 41.88
C LYS A 153 15.98 13.84 40.88
N THR A 154 15.69 13.76 39.58
CA THR A 154 16.72 13.72 38.53
C THR A 154 17.33 15.10 38.38
N THR A 155 18.64 15.19 38.57
CA THR A 155 19.38 16.44 38.37
C THR A 155 19.31 16.88 36.90
N ASP A 156 19.47 18.17 36.64
CA ASP A 156 19.48 18.67 35.26
C ASP A 156 20.67 18.10 34.47
N GLU A 157 21.80 17.84 35.13
CA GLU A 157 22.97 17.21 34.52
C GLU A 157 22.67 15.76 34.08
N ASP A 158 22.05 14.96 34.95
CA ASP A 158 21.68 13.59 34.60
C ASP A 158 20.60 13.55 33.51
N ARG A 159 19.66 14.50 33.54
CA ARG A 159 18.65 14.66 32.50
C ARG A 159 19.30 14.94 31.14
N GLN A 160 20.27 15.86 31.10
CA GLN A 160 21.02 16.19 29.88
C GLN A 160 21.82 14.99 29.36
N LYS A 161 22.45 14.21 30.25
CA LYS A 161 23.15 12.97 29.86
C LYS A 161 22.21 11.96 29.19
N VAL A 162 21.01 11.77 29.75
CA VAL A 162 20.00 10.88 29.15
C VAL A 162 19.56 11.38 27.78
N TYR A 163 19.25 12.68 27.64
CA TYR A 163 18.82 13.24 26.37
C TYR A 163 19.91 13.21 25.31
N ALA A 164 21.15 13.52 25.67
CA ALA A 164 22.29 13.38 24.77
C ALA A 164 22.45 11.94 24.27
N LYS A 165 22.25 10.94 25.15
CA LYS A 165 22.31 9.53 24.75
C LYS A 165 21.15 9.11 23.85
N VAL A 166 19.95 9.65 24.10
CA VAL A 166 18.79 9.45 23.22
C VAL A 166 19.06 10.00 21.83
N GLU A 167 19.59 11.21 21.72
CA GLU A 167 19.96 11.83 20.44
C GLU A 167 21.04 11.02 19.70
N GLU A 168 22.07 10.56 20.43
CA GLU A 168 23.11 9.69 19.88
C GLU A 168 22.52 8.38 19.32
N LEU A 169 21.56 7.77 20.03
CA LEU A 169 20.90 6.54 19.60
C LEU A 169 20.01 6.78 18.37
N VAL A 170 19.22 7.86 18.35
CA VAL A 170 18.42 8.25 17.18
C VAL A 170 19.32 8.43 15.97
N LYS A 171 20.46 9.12 16.13
CA LYS A 171 21.43 9.32 15.07
C LYS A 171 21.99 7.99 14.57
N THR A 172 22.43 7.12 15.48
CA THR A 172 22.98 5.79 15.14
C THR A 172 21.98 4.96 14.31
N LEU A 173 20.70 4.97 14.70
CA LEU A 173 19.65 4.26 13.96
C LEU A 173 19.40 4.87 12.57
N LYS A 174 19.35 6.21 12.48
CA LYS A 174 19.19 6.92 11.20
C LYS A 174 20.35 6.69 10.25
N ASP A 175 21.58 6.71 10.76
CA ASP A 175 22.80 6.41 10.00
C ASP A 175 22.77 4.95 9.46
N GLY A 176 22.10 4.05 10.18
CA GLY A 176 21.79 2.69 9.74
C GLY A 176 20.58 2.54 8.80
N GLY A 177 19.96 3.65 8.36
CA GLY A 177 18.80 3.64 7.46
C GLY A 177 17.44 3.39 8.12
N ILE A 178 17.37 3.39 9.46
CA ILE A 178 16.12 3.20 10.21
C ILE A 178 15.43 4.54 10.43
N ARG A 179 14.12 4.60 10.19
CA ARG A 179 13.28 5.77 10.45
C ARG A 179 13.00 5.88 11.96
N ALA A 180 13.97 6.42 12.69
CA ALA A 180 13.89 6.60 14.14
C ALA A 180 13.57 8.04 14.54
N GLU A 181 12.84 8.21 15.63
CA GLU A 181 12.57 9.50 16.28
C GLU A 181 12.57 9.34 17.80
N SER A 182 12.71 10.42 18.56
CA SER A 182 12.60 10.41 20.02
C SER A 182 11.42 11.24 20.51
N ASP A 183 10.76 10.79 21.57
CA ASP A 183 9.69 11.55 22.25
C ASP A 183 10.16 12.07 23.61
N CYS A 184 10.78 13.24 23.59
CA CYS A 184 11.33 13.91 24.77
C CYS A 184 10.37 14.92 25.41
N ARG A 185 9.07 14.91 25.07
CA ARG A 185 8.06 15.80 25.68
C ARG A 185 7.99 15.57 27.18
N ASP A 186 8.34 16.54 28.00
CA ASP A 186 8.42 16.43 29.46
C ASP A 186 7.07 16.54 30.17
N VAL A 187 6.07 17.13 29.50
CA VAL A 187 4.70 17.26 30.00
C VAL A 187 3.95 15.92 30.13
N TYR A 188 4.47 14.84 29.56
CA TYR A 188 3.84 13.51 29.57
C TYR A 188 4.72 12.47 30.24
N THR A 189 4.09 11.59 31.02
CA THR A 189 4.76 10.43 31.61
C THR A 189 5.20 9.44 30.53
N SER A 190 6.24 8.66 30.79
CA SER A 190 6.68 7.60 29.85
C SER A 190 5.55 6.61 29.54
N GLY A 191 4.74 6.25 30.54
CA GLY A 191 3.57 5.37 30.34
C GLY A 191 2.53 5.96 29.38
N TRP A 192 2.25 7.26 29.44
CA TRP A 192 1.38 7.92 28.48
C TRP A 192 1.97 7.86 27.07
N LYS A 193 3.28 8.09 26.93
CA LYS A 193 3.96 8.01 25.63
C LYS A 193 3.92 6.61 25.06
N TYR A 194 4.12 5.57 25.88
CA TYR A 194 4.01 4.17 25.42
C TYR A 194 2.64 3.92 24.81
N ASN A 195 1.56 4.27 25.52
CA ASN A 195 0.22 4.11 24.99
C ASN A 195 -0.02 4.96 23.73
N HIS A 196 0.46 6.21 23.71
CA HIS A 196 0.34 7.09 22.54
C HIS A 196 0.95 6.48 21.27
N TRP A 197 2.08 5.78 21.41
CA TRP A 197 2.77 5.14 20.29
C TRP A 197 2.30 3.71 20.02
N GLU A 198 1.77 2.98 21.02
CA GLU A 198 1.08 1.69 20.79
C GLU A 198 -0.21 1.87 19.98
N MET A 199 -0.90 3.00 20.11
CA MET A 199 -2.11 3.31 19.34
C MET A 199 -1.83 3.69 17.87
N LYS A 200 -0.56 3.82 17.45
CA LYS A 200 -0.13 4.46 16.20
C LYS A 200 0.58 3.55 15.21
#